data_AF-A0A951IYL0-F1
#
_entry.id   AF-A0A951IYL0-F1
#
_cell.length_a   1.000
_cell.length_b   1.000
_cell.length_c   1.000
_cell.angle_alpha   90.00
_cell.angle_beta   90.00
_cell.angle_gamma   90.00
#
_symmetry.space_group_name_H-M   'P 1'
#
loop_
_entity.id
_entity.type
_entity.pdbx_description
1 polymer ?
#
loop_
_entity_poly.entity_id
_entity_poly.type
_entity_poly.pdbx_seq_one_letter_code
_entity_poly.pdbx_strand_id
1 'polypeptide(L)'
;MNKYWIYFIVFFCLSCKQGERKENVIAYLKLENDILEISTLVDSLNVPWDIETAESGAIWFTELEGKVYRYDLKKQEKQLMLDIPDVLAKKSYGLLGMCVDPESKQLFVHYTFSIPREGREELISSRLVKYDITSDGTGNPQILLDSLPGATFHNGSRLIIGPDRKLYFSLGDVGRTDLAQDPDFLGGKILRLNLDGSIPHDNLIENNPVWAMGLRNPQGMVFGKGDKLYASDHGPLNDDEVNLIVKGGNYGWPEIQGFADSDKENAYAQQHNTLDPLIAWTPTIATAGTAYIGEGKIPDWENSLLQASMKGRSLRVLQLDEEGTKVTKEGIYLQKVFGRIRDIEVDSNGMIYFSTSNHDWHPRFQPWLYDSLPEVPDRIIIMRLLPRGSKLIDKLPVYERETKSIELLDENWSYDVPDDLAEGARLYTQYCLTCHGPEGKGADGLIPPLAGTSWVTGDKGRLIRVTLFGISDEIEVEGVKYQQEMPAFEHLGDEEVAEILTFIRNSFGNKTSAVIAGEVLEERKSAN
;
A
#
# COMPACT_ATOMS: atom_id res chain seq x y z
N MET A 1 30.86 -79.87 19.73
CA MET A 1 29.75 -79.08 20.30
C MET A 1 30.07 -77.60 20.13
N ASN A 2 29.63 -76.98 19.03
CA ASN A 2 29.68 -75.52 18.84
C ASN A 2 28.24 -75.02 18.86
N LYS A 3 27.88 -74.18 19.83
CA LYS A 3 26.58 -73.48 19.88
C LYS A 3 26.80 -72.04 19.41
N TYR A 4 26.35 -71.75 18.20
CA TYR A 4 26.20 -70.38 17.71
C TYR A 4 24.92 -69.79 18.30
N TRP A 5 25.04 -68.63 18.96
CA TRP A 5 23.92 -67.82 19.39
C TRP A 5 23.50 -66.91 18.23
N ILE A 6 22.26 -67.07 17.76
CA ILE A 6 21.64 -66.19 16.77
C ILE A 6 20.96 -65.05 17.55
N TYR A 7 21.45 -63.82 17.39
CA TYR A 7 20.76 -62.62 17.85
C TYR A 7 19.69 -62.24 16.82
N PHE A 8 18.42 -62.29 17.21
CA PHE A 8 17.30 -61.73 16.46
C PHE A 8 17.31 -60.21 16.65
N ILE A 9 17.68 -59.47 15.59
CA ILE A 9 17.49 -58.02 15.53
C ILE A 9 16.03 -57.78 15.13
N VAL A 10 15.22 -57.33 16.09
CA VAL A 10 13.85 -56.86 15.85
C VAL A 10 13.95 -55.48 15.21
N PHE A 11 13.66 -55.40 13.91
CA PHE A 11 13.45 -54.13 13.21
C PHE A 11 12.11 -53.53 13.72
N PHE A 12 12.19 -52.57 14.63
CA PHE A 12 11.06 -51.69 14.94
C PHE A 12 10.87 -50.75 13.75
N CYS A 13 9.88 -51.04 12.91
CA CYS A 13 9.32 -50.04 11.99
C CYS A 13 8.64 -48.96 12.83
N LEU A 14 9.40 -47.94 13.23
CA LEU A 14 8.85 -46.66 13.67
C LEU A 14 8.15 -46.03 12.47
N SER A 15 6.86 -46.34 12.32
CA SER A 15 5.96 -45.54 11.51
C SER A 15 5.95 -44.15 12.12
N CYS A 16 6.62 -43.20 11.46
CA CYS A 16 6.45 -41.78 11.75
C CYS A 16 4.97 -41.46 11.54
N LYS A 17 4.18 -41.47 12.61
CA LYS A 17 2.93 -40.71 12.67
C LYS A 17 3.32 -39.25 12.52
N GLN A 18 3.25 -38.77 11.28
CA GLN A 18 3.17 -37.36 10.96
C GLN A 18 1.99 -36.83 11.76
N GLY A 19 2.25 -36.04 12.80
CA GLY A 19 1.20 -35.51 13.66
C GLY A 19 0.19 -34.78 12.80
N GLU A 20 -1.08 -35.19 12.88
CA GLU A 20 -2.16 -34.53 12.15
C GLU A 20 -2.24 -33.07 12.59
N ARG A 21 -1.91 -32.23 11.62
CA ARG A 21 -1.92 -30.77 11.57
C ARG A 21 -3.23 -30.20 12.14
N LYS A 22 -3.15 -29.21 13.01
CA LYS A 22 -4.30 -28.36 13.39
C LYS A 22 -4.06 -26.93 12.93
N GLU A 23 -3.99 -26.73 11.63
CA GLU A 23 -4.39 -25.43 11.09
C GLU A 23 -5.92 -25.36 11.17
N ASN A 24 -6.47 -24.24 11.61
CA ASN A 24 -7.92 -24.08 11.71
C ASN A 24 -8.47 -23.85 10.31
N VAL A 25 -8.85 -24.93 9.62
CA VAL A 25 -9.47 -24.87 8.30
C VAL A 25 -10.82 -24.18 8.42
N ILE A 26 -10.96 -23.06 7.71
CA ILE A 26 -12.14 -22.20 7.79
C ILE A 26 -12.98 -22.22 6.51
N ALA A 27 -12.39 -22.55 5.37
CA ALA A 27 -13.08 -22.56 4.09
C ALA A 27 -12.29 -23.33 3.01
N TYR A 28 -12.92 -23.51 1.87
CA TYR A 28 -12.26 -23.90 0.62
C TYR A 28 -12.53 -22.87 -0.46
N LEU A 29 -11.63 -22.74 -1.43
CA LEU A 29 -11.83 -22.00 -2.66
C LEU A 29 -11.73 -22.97 -3.83
N LYS A 30 -12.84 -23.16 -4.53
CA LYS A 30 -12.94 -24.00 -5.71
C LYS A 30 -12.69 -23.17 -6.96
N LEU A 31 -11.70 -23.61 -7.74
CA LEU A 31 -11.34 -23.07 -9.04
C LEU A 31 -12.01 -23.92 -10.14
N GLU A 32 -11.49 -23.88 -11.37
CA GLU A 32 -12.06 -24.64 -12.48
C GLU A 32 -11.78 -26.15 -12.33
N ASN A 33 -10.53 -26.49 -12.02
CA ASN A 33 -10.03 -27.85 -11.84
C ASN A 33 -9.42 -28.09 -10.46
N ASP A 34 -9.06 -27.02 -9.76
CA ASP A 34 -8.31 -27.07 -8.50
C ASP A 34 -9.17 -26.66 -7.30
N ILE A 35 -8.75 -27.08 -6.09
CA ILE A 35 -9.35 -26.65 -4.83
C ILE A 35 -8.24 -26.21 -3.89
N LEU A 36 -8.38 -25.01 -3.34
CA LEU A 36 -7.51 -24.47 -2.31
C LEU A 36 -8.18 -24.63 -0.94
N GLU A 37 -7.47 -25.17 0.04
CA GLU A 37 -7.87 -25.15 1.45
C GLU A 37 -7.44 -23.82 2.08
N ILE A 38 -8.35 -23.18 2.81
CA ILE A 38 -8.11 -21.89 3.48
C ILE A 38 -8.12 -22.10 4.99
N SER A 39 -7.06 -21.65 5.66
CA SER A 39 -6.93 -21.72 7.13
C SER A 39 -6.47 -20.39 7.71
N THR A 40 -6.88 -20.09 8.94
CA THR A 40 -6.23 -19.01 9.72
C THR A 40 -4.89 -19.51 10.23
N LEU A 41 -3.82 -18.78 9.92
CA LEU A 41 -2.45 -19.11 10.33
C LEU A 41 -2.04 -18.38 11.61
N VAL A 42 -2.18 -17.06 11.61
CA VAL A 42 -1.88 -16.19 12.76
C VAL A 42 -3.06 -15.25 12.95
N ASP A 43 -3.56 -15.14 14.17
CA ASP A 43 -4.68 -14.26 14.51
C ASP A 43 -4.25 -13.15 15.48
N SER A 44 -5.22 -12.31 15.85
CA SER A 44 -5.05 -11.28 16.88
C SER A 44 -3.92 -10.30 16.59
N LEU A 45 -3.76 -9.94 15.30
CA LEU A 45 -2.75 -9.01 14.82
C LEU A 45 -3.31 -7.59 14.73
N ASN A 46 -2.42 -6.61 14.82
CA ASN A 46 -2.71 -5.20 14.65
C ASN A 46 -2.10 -4.70 13.34
N VAL A 47 -2.91 -4.68 12.27
CA VAL A 47 -2.51 -4.22 10.93
C VAL A 47 -1.20 -4.88 10.44
N PRO A 48 -1.22 -6.19 10.16
CA PRO A 48 -0.11 -6.87 9.51
C PRO A 48 0.15 -6.32 8.10
N TRP A 49 1.24 -5.58 7.92
CA TRP A 49 1.45 -4.77 6.70
C TRP A 49 2.19 -5.52 5.60
N ASP A 50 3.29 -6.20 5.93
CA ASP A 50 4.13 -6.97 5.01
C ASP A 50 4.22 -8.45 5.46
N ILE A 51 4.29 -9.40 4.52
CA ILE A 51 4.55 -10.83 4.72
C ILE A 51 5.68 -11.26 3.78
N GLU A 52 6.67 -11.95 4.33
CA GLU A 52 7.82 -12.47 3.57
C GLU A 52 8.03 -13.96 3.83
N THR A 53 8.31 -14.73 2.77
CA THR A 53 8.63 -16.18 2.85
C THR A 53 10.12 -16.46 2.62
N ALA A 54 10.98 -15.65 3.26
CA ALA A 54 12.42 -15.67 3.06
C ALA A 54 13.13 -17.00 3.41
N GLU A 55 12.54 -17.85 4.26
CA GLU A 55 13.05 -19.19 4.49
C GLU A 55 11.98 -20.27 4.54
N SER A 56 12.38 -21.50 4.17
CA SER A 56 11.49 -22.65 4.27
C SER A 56 11.07 -22.91 5.72
N GLY A 57 9.77 -22.98 5.95
CA GLY A 57 9.19 -23.39 7.24
C GLY A 57 8.93 -22.24 8.21
N ALA A 58 9.14 -20.99 7.81
CA ALA A 58 8.71 -19.82 8.56
C ALA A 58 8.15 -18.75 7.62
N ILE A 59 7.39 -17.83 8.19
CA ILE A 59 7.07 -16.55 7.55
C ILE A 59 7.53 -15.42 8.45
N TRP A 60 7.86 -14.28 7.84
CA TRP A 60 8.07 -13.02 8.54
C TRP A 60 6.90 -12.11 8.27
N PHE A 61 6.57 -11.24 9.23
CA PHE A 61 5.59 -10.19 8.98
C PHE A 61 5.84 -8.97 9.86
N THR A 62 5.39 -7.82 9.38
CA THR A 62 5.40 -6.56 10.13
C THR A 62 4.03 -6.28 10.74
N GLU A 63 4.00 -5.64 11.90
CA GLU A 63 2.83 -4.91 12.39
C GLU A 63 3.12 -3.41 12.33
N LEU A 64 2.11 -2.62 11.94
CA LEU A 64 2.22 -1.19 11.67
C LEU A 64 2.91 -0.39 12.79
N GLU A 65 2.75 -0.81 14.04
CA GLU A 65 3.29 -0.15 15.24
C GLU A 65 4.81 -0.33 15.45
N GLY A 66 5.55 -0.89 14.48
CA GLY A 66 7.02 -0.96 14.58
C GLY A 66 7.58 -2.32 14.96
N LYS A 67 6.80 -3.39 14.81
CA LYS A 67 7.21 -4.74 15.20
C LYS A 67 7.41 -5.64 14.00
N VAL A 68 8.50 -6.39 14.02
CA VAL A 68 8.76 -7.48 13.07
C VAL A 68 8.72 -8.80 13.80
N TYR A 69 7.93 -9.73 13.26
CA TYR A 69 7.79 -11.07 13.80
C TYR A 69 8.29 -12.12 12.81
N ARG A 70 8.84 -13.19 13.37
CA ARG A 70 9.10 -14.44 12.67
C ARG A 70 8.18 -15.51 13.24
N TYR A 71 7.47 -16.23 12.38
CA TYR A 71 6.53 -17.28 12.77
C TYR A 71 6.98 -18.64 12.24
N ASP A 72 7.31 -19.56 13.15
CA ASP A 72 7.69 -20.93 12.82
C ASP A 72 6.43 -21.74 12.47
N LEU A 73 6.29 -22.16 11.20
CA LEU A 73 5.10 -22.86 10.71
C LEU A 73 4.93 -24.24 11.35
N LYS A 74 6.01 -24.88 11.79
CA LYS A 74 5.97 -26.22 12.39
C LYS A 74 5.63 -26.16 13.87
N LYS A 75 6.23 -25.23 14.61
CA LYS A 75 6.00 -25.04 16.04
C LYS A 75 4.74 -24.22 16.32
N GLN A 76 4.26 -23.46 15.32
CA GLN A 76 3.19 -22.47 15.46
C GLN A 76 3.53 -21.41 16.52
N GLU A 77 4.79 -21.00 16.56
CA GLU A 77 5.33 -20.06 17.54
C GLU A 77 5.70 -18.74 16.86
N LYS A 78 5.16 -17.65 17.41
CA LYS A 78 5.50 -16.27 17.04
C LYS A 78 6.67 -15.77 17.88
N GLN A 79 7.75 -15.32 17.23
CA GLN A 79 8.92 -14.70 17.86
C GLN A 79 9.01 -13.24 17.44
N LEU A 80 9.13 -12.33 18.41
CA LEU A 80 9.45 -10.92 18.14
C LEU A 80 10.93 -10.83 17.75
N MET A 81 11.21 -10.31 16.56
CA MET A 81 12.56 -10.19 16.03
C MET A 81 13.11 -8.77 16.14
N LEU A 82 12.24 -7.78 15.98
CA LEU A 82 12.61 -6.36 16.06
C LEU A 82 11.43 -5.55 16.60
N ASP A 83 11.73 -4.59 17.46
CA ASP A 83 10.81 -3.58 17.99
C ASP A 83 11.48 -2.21 17.83
N ILE A 84 10.89 -1.33 17.02
CA ILE A 84 11.46 -0.05 16.62
C ILE A 84 10.71 1.08 17.35
N PRO A 85 11.28 1.64 18.44
CA PRO A 85 10.54 2.54 19.33
C PRO A 85 10.26 3.92 18.75
N ASP A 86 10.97 4.35 17.70
CA ASP A 86 10.80 5.66 17.07
C ASP A 86 9.83 5.64 15.86
N VAL A 87 9.15 4.51 15.62
CA VAL A 87 8.10 4.42 14.60
C VAL A 87 6.94 5.32 14.98
N LEU A 88 6.62 6.26 14.08
CA LEU A 88 5.40 7.03 14.12
C LEU A 88 4.33 6.28 13.32
N ALA A 89 3.38 5.65 14.02
CA ALA A 89 2.33 4.83 13.41
C ALA A 89 0.92 5.36 13.67
N LYS A 90 0.14 5.50 12.60
CA LYS A 90 -1.31 5.76 12.66
C LYS A 90 -1.93 5.44 11.30
N LYS A 91 -2.82 4.44 11.25
CA LYS A 91 -3.61 4.10 10.05
C LYS A 91 -2.74 3.75 8.84
N SER A 92 -2.44 4.70 7.96
CA SER A 92 -1.72 4.52 6.68
C SER A 92 -0.20 4.68 6.76
N TYR A 93 0.35 5.06 7.90
CA TYR A 93 1.79 5.24 8.12
C TYR A 93 2.23 4.54 9.41
N GLY A 94 3.50 4.14 9.48
CA GLY A 94 4.06 3.28 10.52
C GLY A 94 5.29 2.52 10.02
N LEU A 95 5.49 1.30 10.53
CA LEU A 95 6.36 0.31 9.90
C LEU A 95 5.62 -0.36 8.76
N LEU A 96 6.17 -0.22 7.56
CA LEU A 96 5.50 -0.58 6.31
C LEU A 96 6.25 -1.76 5.68
N GLY A 97 7.01 -1.50 4.62
CA GLY A 97 7.70 -2.54 3.87
C GLY A 97 8.86 -3.17 4.64
N MET A 98 9.04 -4.46 4.40
CA MET A 98 10.16 -5.28 4.88
C MET A 98 10.74 -6.06 3.71
N CYS A 99 12.03 -6.37 3.78
CA CYS A 99 12.62 -7.43 2.97
C CYS A 99 13.63 -8.21 3.81
N VAL A 100 13.56 -9.54 3.77
CA VAL A 100 14.45 -10.42 4.54
C VAL A 100 15.38 -11.14 3.57
N ASP A 101 16.70 -10.94 3.74
CA ASP A 101 17.73 -11.60 2.96
C ASP A 101 18.35 -12.76 3.76
N PRO A 102 17.94 -14.02 3.51
CA PRO A 102 18.45 -15.17 4.25
C PRO A 102 19.93 -15.45 3.95
N GLU A 103 20.43 -15.04 2.78
CA GLU A 103 21.80 -15.27 2.35
C GLU A 103 22.79 -14.44 3.16
N SER A 104 22.58 -13.12 3.23
CA SER A 104 23.42 -12.22 4.03
C SER A 104 22.99 -12.12 5.49
N LYS A 105 21.84 -12.71 5.86
CA LYS A 105 21.18 -12.57 7.16
C LYS A 105 20.89 -11.12 7.49
N GLN A 106 20.28 -10.41 6.54
CA GLN A 106 19.94 -9.01 6.69
C GLN A 106 18.42 -8.83 6.64
N LEU A 107 17.93 -7.91 7.47
CA LEU A 107 16.56 -7.43 7.46
C LEU A 107 16.58 -5.97 7.03
N PHE A 108 15.82 -5.65 6.00
CA PHE A 108 15.58 -4.27 5.55
C PHE A 108 14.16 -3.89 5.94
N VAL A 109 13.98 -2.68 6.47
CA VAL A 109 12.67 -2.13 6.83
C VAL A 109 12.58 -0.67 6.43
N HIS A 110 11.38 -0.27 6.00
CA HIS A 110 11.02 1.13 5.79
C HIS A 110 9.91 1.54 6.75
N TYR A 111 10.11 2.68 7.39
CA TYR A 111 9.14 3.19 8.37
C TYR A 111 9.13 4.72 8.46
N THR A 112 8.02 5.27 8.95
CA THR A 112 7.84 6.70 9.24
C THR A 112 8.21 7.05 10.67
N PHE A 113 8.76 8.24 10.89
CA PHE A 113 9.12 8.79 12.20
C PHE A 113 8.87 10.31 12.23
N SER A 114 8.85 10.91 13.42
CA SER A 114 8.69 12.36 13.56
C SER A 114 10.02 13.10 13.71
N ILE A 115 10.12 14.26 13.07
CA ILE A 115 11.23 15.20 13.19
C ILE A 115 10.72 16.43 13.95
N PRO A 116 11.18 16.66 15.19
CA PRO A 116 10.82 17.85 15.94
C PRO A 116 11.23 19.14 15.23
N ARG A 117 10.37 20.17 15.26
CA ARG A 117 10.67 21.52 14.76
C ARG A 117 10.39 22.55 15.84
N GLU A 118 11.35 23.42 16.11
CA GLU A 118 11.20 24.45 17.14
C GLU A 118 10.12 25.47 16.75
N GLY A 119 9.08 25.60 17.58
CA GLY A 119 7.97 26.53 17.34
C GLY A 119 7.08 26.20 16.14
N ARG A 120 7.17 24.98 15.60
CA ARG A 120 6.35 24.47 14.48
C ARG A 120 5.95 23.01 14.74
N GLU A 121 5.02 22.51 13.94
CA GLU A 121 4.59 21.12 14.01
C GLU A 121 5.70 20.14 13.62
N GLU A 122 5.66 18.94 14.20
CA GLU A 122 6.62 17.88 13.86
C GLU A 122 6.45 17.49 12.39
N LEU A 123 7.55 17.32 11.68
CA LEU A 123 7.53 16.85 10.30
C LEU A 123 7.54 15.34 10.28
N ILE A 124 6.62 14.72 9.54
CA ILE A 124 6.68 13.30 9.24
C ILE A 124 7.77 13.08 8.19
N SER A 125 8.68 12.17 8.48
CA SER A 125 9.69 11.71 7.52
C SER A 125 9.74 10.19 7.53
N SER A 126 10.44 9.60 6.58
CA SER A 126 10.64 8.16 6.53
C SER A 126 12.10 7.79 6.32
N ARG A 127 12.46 6.54 6.60
CA ARG A 127 13.83 6.05 6.41
C ARG A 127 13.85 4.57 6.07
N LEU A 128 14.90 4.19 5.34
CA LEU A 128 15.24 2.81 5.03
C LEU A 128 16.39 2.36 5.93
N VAL A 129 16.16 1.31 6.72
CA VAL A 129 17.11 0.82 7.72
C VAL A 129 17.38 -0.66 7.49
N LYS A 130 18.64 -1.03 7.69
CA LYS A 130 19.12 -2.41 7.64
C LYS A 130 19.53 -2.89 9.02
N TYR A 131 19.27 -4.15 9.31
CA TYR A 131 19.67 -4.84 10.52
C TYR A 131 20.32 -6.18 10.18
N ASP A 132 21.33 -6.58 10.95
CA ASP A 132 21.82 -7.95 10.92
C ASP A 132 20.90 -8.86 11.73
N ILE A 133 20.51 -10.00 11.19
CA ILE A 133 19.62 -10.98 11.85
C ILE A 133 20.45 -11.89 12.77
N THR A 134 20.01 -12.01 14.02
CA THR A 134 20.56 -12.95 15.01
C THR A 134 19.58 -14.09 15.28
N SER A 135 19.96 -15.06 16.12
CA SER A 135 19.08 -16.17 16.50
C SER A 135 17.85 -15.74 17.30
N ASP A 136 17.96 -14.63 18.02
CA ASP A 136 17.00 -14.15 19.01
C ASP A 136 16.43 -12.76 18.70
N GLY A 137 16.81 -12.15 17.57
CA GLY A 137 16.30 -10.86 17.12
C GLY A 137 17.17 -10.25 16.03
N THR A 138 17.52 -8.99 16.21
CA THR A 138 18.36 -8.22 15.29
C THR A 138 19.49 -7.47 16.02
N GLY A 139 20.56 -7.17 15.29
CA GLY A 139 21.65 -6.33 15.74
C GLY A 139 21.32 -4.83 15.73
N ASN A 140 22.35 -4.00 15.72
CA ASN A 140 22.19 -2.54 15.68
C ASN A 140 21.69 -2.06 14.31
N PRO A 141 20.89 -0.97 14.26
CA PRO A 141 20.43 -0.40 13.01
C PRO A 141 21.58 0.23 12.22
N GLN A 142 21.60 -0.03 10.91
CA GLN A 142 22.35 0.74 9.92
C GLN A 142 21.34 1.48 9.03
N ILE A 143 21.28 2.81 9.16
CA ILE A 143 20.45 3.63 8.29
C ILE A 143 21.09 3.64 6.89
N LEU A 144 20.31 3.23 5.87
CA LEU A 144 20.76 3.23 4.47
C LEU A 144 20.38 4.53 3.77
N LEU A 145 19.13 4.96 3.95
CA LEU A 145 18.61 6.24 3.50
C LEU A 145 17.82 6.87 4.64
N ASP A 146 18.17 8.11 4.98
CA ASP A 146 17.50 8.87 6.05
C ASP A 146 16.80 10.10 5.47
N SER A 147 15.91 10.70 6.26
CA SER A 147 15.21 11.93 5.89
C SER A 147 14.49 11.83 4.53
N LEU A 148 13.97 10.66 4.20
CA LEU A 148 13.16 10.47 3.00
C LEU A 148 11.82 11.22 3.17
N PRO A 149 11.16 11.59 2.06
CA PRO A 149 9.80 12.12 2.12
C PRO A 149 8.89 11.16 2.90
N GLY A 150 8.07 11.72 3.77
CA GLY A 150 7.08 11.00 4.55
C GLY A 150 5.85 11.87 4.77
N ALA A 151 4.68 11.26 4.85
CA ALA A 151 3.44 11.95 5.15
C ALA A 151 2.46 11.02 5.86
N THR A 152 1.29 11.55 6.22
CA THR A 152 0.20 10.74 6.76
C THR A 152 -0.41 9.80 5.72
N PHE A 153 -0.08 9.96 4.42
CA PHE A 153 -0.53 9.15 3.31
C PHE A 153 0.54 9.03 2.22
N HIS A 154 0.33 8.15 1.25
CA HIS A 154 1.19 7.93 0.08
C HIS A 154 2.67 7.69 0.39
N ASN A 155 2.97 6.85 1.39
CA ASN A 155 4.36 6.47 1.68
C ASN A 155 4.88 5.34 0.76
N GLY A 156 4.01 4.72 -0.06
CA GLY A 156 4.33 3.56 -0.89
C GLY A 156 4.65 2.34 -0.05
N SER A 157 5.87 1.82 -0.23
CA SER A 157 6.82 1.31 0.80
C SER A 157 7.38 -0.08 0.54
N ARG A 158 6.95 -0.79 -0.51
CA ARG A 158 7.39 -2.16 -0.75
C ARG A 158 8.90 -2.26 -0.95
N LEU A 159 9.50 -3.26 -0.32
CA LEU A 159 10.91 -3.62 -0.45
C LEU A 159 10.99 -5.05 -1.01
N ILE A 160 11.80 -5.27 -2.04
CA ILE A 160 12.14 -6.63 -2.49
C ILE A 160 13.59 -6.68 -2.94
N ILE A 161 14.23 -7.85 -2.85
CA ILE A 161 15.53 -8.07 -3.48
C ILE A 161 15.34 -8.72 -4.84
N GLY A 162 15.88 -8.07 -5.87
CA GLY A 162 15.82 -8.55 -7.23
C GLY A 162 16.81 -9.66 -7.54
N PRO A 163 16.64 -10.31 -8.71
CA PRO A 163 17.53 -11.37 -9.19
C PRO A 163 18.96 -10.89 -9.44
N ASP A 164 19.15 -9.58 -9.61
CA ASP A 164 20.44 -8.89 -9.71
C ASP A 164 21.11 -8.57 -8.35
N ARG A 165 20.52 -9.08 -7.25
CA ARG A 165 20.96 -8.86 -5.86
C ARG A 165 21.02 -7.39 -5.48
N LYS A 166 20.05 -6.62 -5.98
CA LYS A 166 19.78 -5.23 -5.57
C LYS A 166 18.49 -5.14 -4.79
N LEU A 167 18.44 -4.17 -3.87
CA LEU A 167 17.23 -3.83 -3.15
C LEU A 167 16.41 -2.86 -4.00
N TYR A 168 15.20 -3.26 -4.35
CA TYR A 168 14.19 -2.41 -4.97
C TYR A 168 13.26 -1.88 -3.89
N PHE A 169 12.97 -0.59 -3.96
CA PHE A 169 12.23 0.10 -2.92
C PHE A 169 11.26 1.12 -3.52
N SER A 170 9.96 0.92 -3.32
CA SER A 170 8.93 1.83 -3.82
C SER A 170 8.61 2.92 -2.80
N LEU A 171 8.58 4.18 -3.22
CA LEU A 171 8.20 5.35 -2.43
C LEU A 171 7.04 6.09 -3.11
N GLY A 172 5.97 6.34 -2.37
CA GLY A 172 4.88 7.18 -2.86
C GLY A 172 5.25 8.66 -2.89
N ASP A 173 4.41 9.46 -3.53
CA ASP A 173 4.63 10.90 -3.75
C ASP A 173 4.43 11.76 -2.51
N VAL A 174 3.94 11.17 -1.41
CA VAL A 174 3.63 11.84 -0.13
C VAL A 174 2.74 13.09 -0.28
N GLY A 175 1.92 13.14 -1.33
CA GLY A 175 1.08 14.29 -1.68
C GLY A 175 1.79 15.40 -2.46
N ARG A 176 3.09 15.26 -2.72
CA ARG A 176 3.90 16.17 -3.55
C ARG A 176 3.84 15.74 -5.02
N THR A 177 2.63 15.77 -5.55
CA THR A 177 2.32 15.35 -6.94
C THR A 177 3.14 16.12 -7.97
N ASP A 178 3.42 17.40 -7.69
CA ASP A 178 4.25 18.30 -8.50
C ASP A 178 5.68 17.78 -8.71
N LEU A 179 6.18 16.95 -7.79
CA LEU A 179 7.55 16.43 -7.79
C LEU A 179 7.65 14.96 -8.24
N ALA A 180 6.54 14.29 -8.57
CA ALA A 180 6.58 12.90 -9.03
C ALA A 180 7.39 12.73 -10.33
N GLN A 181 7.46 13.79 -11.14
CA GLN A 181 8.26 13.88 -12.37
C GLN A 181 9.68 14.46 -12.16
N ASP A 182 10.04 14.88 -10.95
CA ASP A 182 11.39 15.37 -10.64
C ASP A 182 12.30 14.18 -10.24
N PRO A 183 13.42 13.92 -10.95
CA PRO A 183 14.35 12.85 -10.58
C PRO A 183 15.15 13.12 -9.29
N ASP A 184 15.21 14.37 -8.82
CA ASP A 184 15.90 14.74 -7.58
C ASP A 184 15.01 14.61 -6.33
N PHE A 185 13.70 14.39 -6.53
CA PHE A 185 12.76 14.05 -5.46
C PHE A 185 12.46 12.54 -5.45
N LEU A 186 12.74 11.88 -4.32
CA LEU A 186 12.62 10.42 -4.21
C LEU A 186 11.18 9.91 -4.03
N GLY A 187 10.20 10.80 -3.84
CA GLY A 187 8.79 10.42 -3.79
C GLY A 187 8.20 10.20 -5.19
N GLY A 188 7.27 9.25 -5.29
CA GLY A 188 6.63 8.85 -6.55
C GLY A 188 7.56 8.04 -7.45
N LYS A 189 8.40 7.19 -6.85
CA LYS A 189 9.51 6.47 -7.50
C LYS A 189 9.57 5.00 -7.09
N ILE A 190 10.22 4.20 -7.91
CA ILE A 190 10.88 2.97 -7.46
C ILE A 190 12.39 3.24 -7.50
N LEU A 191 13.06 2.93 -6.40
CA LEU A 191 14.49 3.05 -6.21
C LEU A 191 15.17 1.69 -6.35
N ARG A 192 16.45 1.68 -6.75
CA ARG A 192 17.31 0.49 -6.81
C ARG A 192 18.66 0.79 -6.17
N LEU A 193 19.00 0.02 -5.14
CA LEU A 193 20.18 0.18 -4.29
C LEU A 193 21.01 -1.12 -4.24
N ASN A 194 22.31 -1.01 -4.00
CA ASN A 194 23.07 -2.14 -3.49
C ASN A 194 22.58 -2.49 -2.06
N LEU A 195 22.80 -3.74 -1.62
CA LEU A 195 22.37 -4.20 -0.29
C LEU A 195 23.09 -3.47 0.88
N ASP A 196 24.18 -2.78 0.59
CA ASP A 196 24.87 -1.92 1.56
C ASP A 196 24.34 -0.48 1.59
N GLY A 197 23.36 -0.14 0.75
CA GLY A 197 22.77 1.19 0.60
C GLY A 197 23.45 2.08 -0.45
N SER A 198 24.58 1.66 -1.01
CA SER A 198 25.24 2.43 -2.08
C SER A 198 24.46 2.36 -3.39
N ILE A 199 24.60 3.39 -4.23
CA ILE A 199 23.90 3.47 -5.52
C ILE A 199 24.62 2.60 -6.56
N PRO A 200 23.94 1.68 -7.26
CA PRO A 200 24.54 0.90 -8.33
C PRO A 200 25.02 1.79 -9.48
N HIS A 201 26.26 1.55 -9.95
CA HIS A 201 26.85 2.30 -11.07
C HIS A 201 26.12 2.09 -12.41
N ASP A 202 25.31 1.04 -12.49
CA ASP A 202 24.49 0.66 -13.65
C ASP A 202 23.05 1.18 -13.53
N ASN A 203 22.73 2.07 -12.59
CA ASN A 203 21.49 2.86 -12.64
C ASN A 203 21.50 3.80 -13.86
N LEU A 204 20.33 4.33 -14.23
CA LEU A 204 20.21 5.19 -15.43
C LEU A 204 20.87 6.55 -15.21
N ILE A 205 20.63 7.14 -14.04
CA ILE A 205 21.18 8.44 -13.64
C ILE A 205 22.33 8.17 -12.68
N GLU A 206 23.50 8.72 -12.98
CA GLU A 206 24.71 8.55 -12.16
C GLU A 206 24.48 9.10 -10.74
N ASN A 207 24.88 8.34 -9.72
CA ASN A 207 24.71 8.70 -8.30
C ASN A 207 23.25 9.01 -7.90
N ASN A 208 22.26 8.46 -8.60
CA ASN A 208 20.85 8.59 -8.26
C ASN A 208 20.19 7.20 -8.12
N PRO A 209 19.47 6.93 -7.01
CA PRO A 209 18.87 5.62 -6.79
C PRO A 209 17.62 5.36 -7.63
N VAL A 210 17.06 6.35 -8.33
CA VAL A 210 15.82 6.21 -9.11
C VAL A 210 15.98 5.17 -10.21
N TRP A 211 15.10 4.17 -10.16
CA TRP A 211 14.95 3.12 -11.18
C TRP A 211 13.77 3.41 -12.11
N ALA A 212 12.66 3.90 -11.55
CA ALA A 212 11.43 4.25 -12.25
C ALA A 212 10.75 5.43 -11.56
N MET A 213 9.98 6.22 -12.30
CA MET A 213 9.39 7.49 -11.85
C MET A 213 7.99 7.73 -12.40
N GLY A 214 7.32 8.78 -11.93
CA GLY A 214 5.95 9.09 -12.36
C GLY A 214 4.94 8.10 -11.79
N LEU A 215 5.13 7.68 -10.54
CA LEU A 215 4.21 6.82 -9.78
C LEU A 215 3.57 7.65 -8.66
N ARG A 216 2.40 7.24 -8.18
CA ARG A 216 1.65 7.97 -7.14
C ARG A 216 1.88 7.40 -5.74
N ASN A 217 1.48 6.17 -5.49
CA ASN A 217 1.60 5.46 -4.22
C ASN A 217 1.73 3.93 -4.44
N PRO A 218 2.87 3.45 -4.95
CA PRO A 218 3.09 2.03 -5.20
C PRO A 218 3.12 1.21 -3.90
N GLN A 219 2.24 0.21 -3.77
CA GLN A 219 2.03 -0.58 -2.54
C GLN A 219 2.46 -2.05 -2.66
N GLY A 220 2.48 -2.59 -3.87
CA GLY A 220 2.86 -3.97 -4.18
C GLY A 220 3.96 -3.99 -5.22
N MET A 221 4.89 -4.94 -5.11
CA MET A 221 5.99 -5.11 -6.06
C MET A 221 6.46 -6.57 -6.04
N VAL A 222 6.62 -7.20 -7.21
CA VAL A 222 7.07 -8.60 -7.32
C VAL A 222 7.86 -8.84 -8.61
N PHE A 223 8.86 -9.72 -8.54
CA PHE A 223 9.50 -10.28 -9.74
C PHE A 223 8.73 -11.52 -10.22
N GLY A 224 8.36 -11.54 -11.50
CA GLY A 224 7.78 -12.70 -12.17
C GLY A 224 8.72 -13.35 -13.18
N LYS A 225 8.13 -14.08 -14.14
CA LYS A 225 8.88 -14.83 -15.16
C LYS A 225 9.83 -13.94 -15.97
N GLY A 226 11.07 -14.41 -16.10
CA GLY A 226 12.12 -13.73 -16.87
C GLY A 226 12.52 -12.39 -16.26
N ASP A 227 12.55 -12.32 -14.93
CA ASP A 227 13.01 -11.17 -14.14
C ASP A 227 12.22 -9.87 -14.41
N LYS A 228 10.96 -10.01 -14.83
CA LYS A 228 10.04 -8.87 -14.99
C LYS A 228 9.57 -8.39 -13.64
N LEU A 229 9.75 -7.10 -13.39
CA LEU A 229 9.28 -6.43 -12.19
C LEU A 229 7.86 -5.90 -12.44
N TYR A 230 6.91 -6.28 -11.61
CA TYR A 230 5.56 -5.72 -11.63
C TYR A 230 5.36 -4.91 -10.36
N ALA A 231 4.62 -3.80 -10.44
CA ALA A 231 4.23 -3.04 -9.26
C ALA A 231 2.78 -2.56 -9.37
N SER A 232 2.07 -2.56 -8.26
CA SER A 232 0.71 -2.00 -8.20
C SER A 232 0.73 -0.61 -7.57
N ASP A 233 -0.03 0.30 -8.16
CA ASP A 233 -0.08 1.70 -7.76
C ASP A 233 -1.52 2.12 -7.44
N HIS A 234 -1.69 3.00 -6.45
CA HIS A 234 -2.99 3.63 -6.18
C HIS A 234 -3.17 4.85 -7.06
N GLY A 235 -4.24 4.86 -7.85
CA GLY A 235 -4.71 6.05 -8.51
C GLY A 235 -5.38 7.02 -7.52
N PRO A 236 -5.75 8.23 -7.96
CA PRO A 236 -6.43 9.19 -7.09
C PRO A 236 -7.85 8.72 -6.75
N LEU A 237 -8.84 9.02 -7.60
CA LEU A 237 -10.25 8.65 -7.40
C LEU A 237 -10.70 7.59 -8.44
N ASN A 238 -9.90 7.44 -9.48
CA ASN A 238 -9.96 6.54 -10.61
C ASN A 238 -8.57 5.89 -10.78
N ASP A 239 -8.51 4.89 -11.65
CA ASP A 239 -7.28 4.35 -12.24
C ASP A 239 -6.21 3.91 -11.22
N ASP A 240 -6.58 3.00 -10.32
CA ASP A 240 -5.54 2.14 -9.72
C ASP A 240 -4.90 1.30 -10.81
N GLU A 241 -3.60 1.01 -10.68
CA GLU A 241 -2.83 0.39 -11.75
C GLU A 241 -2.07 -0.85 -11.31
N VAL A 242 -1.78 -1.73 -12.28
CA VAL A 242 -0.63 -2.63 -12.22
C VAL A 242 0.28 -2.32 -13.41
N ASN A 243 1.54 -2.03 -13.11
CA ASN A 243 2.56 -1.59 -14.05
C ASN A 243 3.63 -2.67 -14.27
N LEU A 244 4.12 -2.78 -15.51
CA LEU A 244 5.36 -3.51 -15.82
C LEU A 244 6.54 -2.56 -15.68
N ILE A 245 7.32 -2.74 -14.62
CA ILE A 245 8.39 -1.81 -14.24
C ILE A 245 9.67 -2.10 -15.02
N VAL A 246 10.15 -1.10 -15.75
CA VAL A 246 11.42 -1.14 -16.48
C VAL A 246 12.38 -0.03 -16.04
N LYS A 247 13.67 -0.25 -16.29
CA LYS A 247 14.74 0.73 -16.04
C LYS A 247 14.46 2.05 -16.76
N GLY A 248 14.40 3.15 -16.01
CA GLY A 248 14.15 4.49 -16.54
C GLY A 248 12.70 4.75 -16.95
N GLY A 249 11.78 3.85 -16.63
CA GLY A 249 10.38 4.01 -17.00
C GLY A 249 9.74 5.23 -16.32
N ASN A 250 8.92 5.95 -17.09
CA ASN A 250 8.05 7.02 -16.60
C ASN A 250 6.60 6.58 -16.73
N TYR A 251 5.86 6.49 -15.62
CA TYR A 251 4.46 6.01 -15.59
C TYR A 251 3.44 7.17 -15.60
N GLY A 252 3.89 8.38 -15.94
CA GLY A 252 3.01 9.48 -16.34
C GLY A 252 2.39 10.31 -15.20
N TRP A 253 2.27 9.79 -13.97
CA TRP A 253 1.71 10.56 -12.85
C TRP A 253 2.49 11.87 -12.61
N PRO A 254 1.82 13.03 -12.38
CA PRO A 254 0.36 13.20 -12.28
C PRO A 254 -0.36 13.58 -13.59
N GLU A 255 0.38 13.76 -14.68
CA GLU A 255 -0.17 14.25 -15.95
C GLU A 255 -1.00 13.19 -16.69
N ILE A 256 -0.78 11.92 -16.39
CA ILE A 256 -1.57 10.78 -16.88
C ILE A 256 -1.99 9.93 -15.69
N GLN A 257 -3.24 9.48 -15.69
CA GLN A 257 -3.82 8.56 -14.71
C GLN A 257 -4.36 7.35 -15.48
N GLY A 258 -3.83 6.15 -15.21
CA GLY A 258 -4.18 4.97 -16.00
C GLY A 258 -3.61 5.05 -17.42
N PHE A 259 -4.50 4.90 -18.39
CA PHE A 259 -4.13 4.98 -19.81
C PHE A 259 -4.19 6.43 -20.31
N ALA A 260 -3.39 6.75 -21.33
CA ALA A 260 -3.46 8.04 -22.00
C ALA A 260 -4.74 8.15 -22.86
N ASP A 261 -5.84 8.60 -22.27
CA ASP A 261 -7.17 8.54 -22.91
C ASP A 261 -7.62 9.86 -23.56
N SER A 262 -6.98 10.99 -23.23
CA SER A 262 -7.24 12.30 -23.83
C SER A 262 -6.16 12.78 -24.80
N ASP A 263 -6.48 13.75 -25.67
CA ASP A 263 -5.49 14.36 -26.57
C ASP A 263 -4.32 15.01 -25.79
N LYS A 264 -4.60 15.58 -24.61
CA LYS A 264 -3.57 16.19 -23.74
C LYS A 264 -2.64 15.11 -23.19
N GLU A 265 -3.19 14.03 -22.65
CA GLU A 265 -2.42 12.90 -22.10
C GLU A 265 -1.61 12.21 -23.20
N ASN A 266 -2.20 12.01 -24.39
CA ASN A 266 -1.49 11.44 -25.53
C ASN A 266 -0.32 12.32 -25.99
N ALA A 267 -0.49 13.64 -26.00
CA ALA A 267 0.60 14.56 -26.31
C ALA A 267 1.72 14.51 -25.24
N TYR A 268 1.34 14.47 -23.96
CA TYR A 268 2.30 14.32 -22.86
C TYR A 268 3.05 12.98 -22.94
N ALA A 269 2.33 11.88 -23.17
CA ALA A 269 2.88 10.54 -23.30
C ALA A 269 3.96 10.47 -24.39
N GLN A 270 3.67 11.06 -25.55
CA GLN A 270 4.63 11.13 -26.66
C GLN A 270 5.84 12.01 -26.33
N GLN A 271 5.63 13.14 -25.67
CA GLN A 271 6.72 14.07 -25.31
C GLN A 271 7.65 13.49 -24.25
N HIS A 272 7.10 12.76 -23.28
CA HIS A 272 7.81 12.26 -22.10
C HIS A 272 8.12 10.75 -22.14
N ASN A 273 7.77 10.07 -23.23
CA ASN A 273 7.91 8.61 -23.42
C ASN A 273 7.36 7.82 -22.22
N THR A 274 6.10 8.12 -21.84
CA THR A 274 5.47 7.42 -20.73
C THR A 274 5.11 5.99 -21.11
N LEU A 275 4.92 5.14 -20.11
CA LEU A 275 4.54 3.74 -20.25
C LEU A 275 3.14 3.53 -19.68
N ASP A 276 2.29 2.87 -20.46
CA ASP A 276 0.95 2.51 -20.02
C ASP A 276 0.98 1.37 -18.97
N PRO A 277 -0.01 1.34 -18.08
CA PRO A 277 -0.21 0.21 -17.17
C PRO A 277 -0.63 -1.06 -17.93
N LEU A 278 -0.41 -2.22 -17.31
CA LEU A 278 -0.94 -3.49 -17.81
C LEU A 278 -2.46 -3.59 -17.67
N ILE A 279 -3.00 -2.93 -16.65
CA ILE A 279 -4.42 -2.83 -16.34
C ILE A 279 -4.63 -1.64 -15.40
N ALA A 280 -5.78 -0.97 -15.56
CA ALA A 280 -6.25 0.07 -14.65
C ALA A 280 -7.69 -0.20 -14.19
N TRP A 281 -8.05 0.23 -12.97
CA TRP A 281 -9.41 0.09 -12.42
C TRP A 281 -10.04 1.44 -12.06
N THR A 282 -11.19 1.70 -12.68
CA THR A 282 -12.09 2.80 -12.36
C THR A 282 -13.50 2.27 -12.11
N PRO A 283 -14.11 2.48 -10.92
CA PRO A 283 -13.54 3.12 -9.73
C PRO A 283 -12.37 2.36 -9.10
N THR A 284 -11.54 3.05 -8.31
CA THR A 284 -10.39 2.45 -7.60
C THR A 284 -10.80 1.26 -6.74
N ILE A 285 -9.91 0.26 -6.64
CA ILE A 285 -10.05 -0.93 -5.80
C ILE A 285 -9.10 -0.91 -4.59
N ALA A 286 -8.28 0.13 -4.45
CA ALA A 286 -7.15 0.28 -3.55
C ALA A 286 -6.26 -0.96 -3.54
N THR A 287 -5.44 -1.11 -4.58
CA THR A 287 -4.46 -2.20 -4.76
C THR A 287 -3.50 -2.29 -3.56
N ALA A 288 -2.85 -3.42 -3.33
CA ALA A 288 -1.96 -3.57 -2.17
C ALA A 288 -0.85 -4.57 -2.51
N GLY A 289 -0.50 -5.50 -1.63
CA GLY A 289 0.43 -6.58 -1.96
C GLY A 289 0.14 -7.25 -3.29
N THR A 290 1.20 -7.66 -4.00
CA THR A 290 1.10 -8.39 -5.25
C THR A 290 2.11 -9.53 -5.25
N ALA A 291 1.70 -10.70 -5.74
CA ALA A 291 2.54 -11.88 -5.81
C ALA A 291 2.45 -12.54 -7.19
N TYR A 292 3.42 -13.38 -7.55
CA TYR A 292 3.45 -14.07 -8.84
C TYR A 292 3.28 -15.58 -8.67
N ILE A 293 2.35 -16.17 -9.43
CA ILE A 293 2.18 -17.63 -9.51
C ILE A 293 2.88 -18.16 -10.76
N GLY A 294 3.99 -18.86 -10.53
CA GLY A 294 4.74 -19.54 -11.59
C GLY A 294 4.17 -20.90 -11.99
N GLU A 295 4.82 -21.50 -12.99
CA GLU A 295 4.48 -22.82 -13.54
C GLU A 295 4.43 -23.92 -12.47
N GLY A 296 3.38 -24.76 -12.56
CA GLY A 296 3.22 -25.94 -11.72
C GLY A 296 2.87 -25.69 -10.24
N LYS A 297 2.65 -24.45 -9.82
CA LYS A 297 2.24 -24.13 -8.43
C LYS A 297 0.74 -24.32 -8.22
N ILE A 298 -0.07 -23.58 -8.99
CA ILE A 298 -1.54 -23.67 -9.03
C ILE A 298 -1.93 -23.66 -10.50
N PRO A 299 -2.20 -24.82 -11.12
CA PRO A 299 -2.44 -24.93 -12.56
C PRO A 299 -3.50 -23.95 -13.11
N ASP A 300 -4.62 -23.78 -12.40
CA ASP A 300 -5.66 -22.84 -12.83
C ASP A 300 -5.25 -21.35 -12.81
N TRP A 301 -4.16 -21.01 -12.11
CA TRP A 301 -3.63 -19.64 -11.93
C TRP A 301 -2.19 -19.49 -12.42
N GLU A 302 -1.71 -20.42 -13.24
CA GLU A 302 -0.35 -20.39 -13.77
C GLU A 302 -0.07 -19.10 -14.53
N ASN A 303 1.14 -18.52 -14.41
CA ASN A 303 1.53 -17.27 -15.06
C ASN A 303 0.55 -16.11 -14.78
N SER A 304 0.21 -15.94 -13.50
CA SER A 304 -0.70 -14.89 -13.05
C SER A 304 -0.08 -14.03 -11.96
N LEU A 305 -0.49 -12.77 -11.91
CA LEU A 305 -0.31 -11.91 -10.75
C LEU A 305 -1.51 -12.09 -9.80
N LEU A 306 -1.23 -12.27 -8.52
CA LEU A 306 -2.20 -12.22 -7.45
C LEU A 306 -2.17 -10.83 -6.84
N GLN A 307 -3.23 -10.05 -7.02
CA GLN A 307 -3.32 -8.68 -6.55
C GLN A 307 -4.29 -8.60 -5.37
N ALA A 308 -3.76 -8.26 -4.19
CA ALA A 308 -4.57 -7.92 -3.04
C ALA A 308 -5.29 -6.59 -3.28
N SER A 309 -6.52 -6.48 -2.79
CA SER A 309 -7.34 -5.28 -2.89
C SER A 309 -8.03 -4.97 -1.56
N MET A 310 -7.86 -3.72 -1.12
CA MET A 310 -8.42 -3.24 0.13
C MET A 310 -9.86 -2.73 -0.05
N LYS A 311 -10.09 -1.73 -0.92
CA LYS A 311 -11.42 -1.16 -1.19
C LYS A 311 -12.31 -2.18 -1.91
N GLY A 312 -11.74 -2.89 -2.88
CA GLY A 312 -12.40 -4.01 -3.57
C GLY A 312 -12.60 -5.26 -2.70
N ARG A 313 -11.98 -5.35 -1.51
CA ARG A 313 -12.16 -6.43 -0.52
C ARG A 313 -12.09 -7.83 -1.12
N SER A 314 -11.14 -8.04 -2.03
CA SER A 314 -11.05 -9.24 -2.86
C SER A 314 -9.61 -9.56 -3.22
N LEU A 315 -9.40 -10.81 -3.62
CA LEU A 315 -8.20 -11.24 -4.33
C LEU A 315 -8.48 -11.17 -5.84
N ARG A 316 -7.67 -10.42 -6.58
CA ARG A 316 -7.71 -10.38 -8.04
C ARG A 316 -6.61 -11.28 -8.61
N VAL A 317 -6.95 -12.05 -9.62
CA VAL A 317 -6.00 -12.94 -10.33
C VAL A 317 -5.91 -12.47 -11.76
N LEU A 318 -4.74 -11.94 -12.13
CA LEU A 318 -4.48 -11.33 -13.42
C LEU A 318 -3.64 -12.29 -14.25
N GLN A 319 -4.31 -13.02 -15.14
CA GLN A 319 -3.66 -13.95 -16.05
C GLN A 319 -2.81 -13.17 -17.06
N LEU A 320 -1.52 -13.46 -17.14
CA LEU A 320 -0.63 -12.81 -18.09
C LEU A 320 -0.57 -13.58 -19.42
N ASP A 321 -0.22 -12.87 -20.49
CA ASP A 321 0.22 -13.49 -21.75
C ASP A 321 1.57 -14.23 -21.59
N GLU A 322 1.98 -14.97 -22.61
CA GLU A 322 3.19 -15.83 -22.54
C GLU A 322 4.45 -15.02 -22.24
N GLU A 323 4.50 -13.81 -22.78
CA GLU A 323 5.59 -12.84 -22.62
C GLU A 323 5.60 -12.15 -21.25
N GLY A 324 4.46 -12.09 -20.54
CA GLY A 324 4.33 -11.35 -19.29
C GLY A 324 4.22 -9.83 -19.51
N THR A 325 3.64 -9.41 -20.62
CA THR A 325 3.52 -8.00 -21.04
C THR A 325 2.10 -7.50 -21.12
N LYS A 326 1.10 -8.37 -20.94
CA LYS A 326 -0.33 -7.99 -20.95
C LYS A 326 -1.13 -8.85 -20.00
N VAL A 327 -2.17 -8.26 -19.41
CA VAL A 327 -3.22 -9.02 -18.72
C VAL A 327 -4.24 -9.50 -19.75
N THR A 328 -4.45 -10.81 -19.82
CA THR A 328 -5.40 -11.45 -20.75
C THR A 328 -6.76 -11.73 -20.13
N LYS A 329 -6.81 -11.88 -18.80
CA LYS A 329 -8.04 -12.19 -18.06
C LYS A 329 -7.90 -11.79 -16.59
N GLU A 330 -8.97 -11.27 -16.02
CA GLU A 330 -9.11 -11.05 -14.57
C GLU A 330 -10.09 -12.04 -13.94
N GLY A 331 -9.68 -12.67 -12.84
CA GLY A 331 -10.54 -13.39 -11.91
C GLY A 331 -10.69 -12.62 -10.59
N ILE A 332 -11.90 -12.65 -10.00
CA ILE A 332 -12.19 -12.03 -8.70
C ILE A 332 -12.59 -13.14 -7.73
N TYR A 333 -11.97 -13.15 -6.56
CA TYR A 333 -12.16 -14.20 -5.56
C TYR A 333 -12.25 -13.61 -4.15
N LEU A 334 -12.90 -14.36 -3.25
CA LEU A 334 -12.98 -14.06 -1.81
C LEU A 334 -13.55 -12.67 -1.50
N GLN A 335 -14.42 -12.17 -2.37
CA GLN A 335 -14.97 -10.83 -2.27
C GLN A 335 -15.85 -10.72 -1.01
N LYS A 336 -15.58 -9.69 -0.18
CA LYS A 336 -16.24 -9.46 1.12
C LYS A 336 -16.09 -10.60 2.14
N VAL A 337 -15.26 -11.62 1.88
CA VAL A 337 -15.09 -12.77 2.79
C VAL A 337 -14.21 -12.38 3.98
N PHE A 338 -13.05 -11.76 3.71
CA PHE A 338 -12.05 -11.41 4.72
C PHE A 338 -11.98 -9.91 5.03
N GLY A 339 -12.74 -9.10 4.29
CA GLY A 339 -12.65 -7.64 4.34
C GLY A 339 -11.51 -7.13 3.47
N ARG A 340 -10.76 -6.15 3.98
CA ARG A 340 -9.61 -5.54 3.28
C ARG A 340 -8.44 -6.53 3.27
N ILE A 341 -7.91 -6.86 2.09
CA ILE A 341 -6.70 -7.68 1.94
C ILE A 341 -5.53 -6.73 1.71
N ARG A 342 -4.51 -6.78 2.57
CA ARG A 342 -3.39 -5.84 2.62
C ARG A 342 -2.16 -6.38 1.91
N ASP A 343 -1.75 -7.59 2.25
CA ASP A 343 -0.59 -8.18 1.63
C ASP A 343 -0.85 -9.59 1.13
N ILE A 344 -0.06 -10.01 0.16
CA ILE A 344 -0.10 -11.37 -0.38
C ILE A 344 1.29 -11.81 -0.79
N GLU A 345 1.64 -13.03 -0.39
CA GLU A 345 2.95 -13.62 -0.62
C GLU A 345 2.79 -15.09 -1.03
N VAL A 346 3.69 -15.57 -1.89
CA VAL A 346 3.67 -16.95 -2.39
C VAL A 346 5.01 -17.61 -2.14
N ASP A 347 5.01 -18.69 -1.36
CA ASP A 347 6.25 -19.41 -1.11
C ASP A 347 6.70 -20.27 -2.30
N SER A 348 7.93 -20.76 -2.20
CA SER A 348 8.52 -21.68 -3.19
C SER A 348 7.72 -22.98 -3.44
N ASN A 349 6.75 -23.34 -2.60
CA ASN A 349 5.88 -24.51 -2.75
C ASN A 349 4.50 -24.15 -3.34
N GLY A 350 4.20 -22.87 -3.57
CA GLY A 350 2.89 -22.41 -4.04
C GLY A 350 1.87 -22.28 -2.92
N MET A 351 2.29 -22.23 -1.65
CA MET A 351 1.42 -21.81 -0.55
C MET A 351 1.26 -20.29 -0.62
N ILE A 352 0.00 -19.84 -0.57
CA ILE A 352 -0.35 -18.43 -0.58
C ILE A 352 -0.60 -17.99 0.85
N TYR A 353 0.00 -16.87 1.24
CA TYR A 353 -0.24 -16.19 2.51
C TYR A 353 -0.84 -14.83 2.20
N PHE A 354 -1.86 -14.40 2.93
CA PHE A 354 -2.34 -13.04 2.81
C PHE A 354 -2.76 -12.45 4.15
N SER A 355 -2.57 -11.15 4.31
CA SER A 355 -2.93 -10.41 5.52
C SER A 355 -4.23 -9.64 5.34
N THR A 356 -5.01 -9.52 6.41
CA THR A 356 -6.16 -8.60 6.47
C THR A 356 -5.77 -7.27 7.09
N SER A 357 -6.53 -6.22 6.77
CA SER A 357 -6.31 -4.88 7.32
C SER A 357 -7.62 -4.13 7.55
N ASN A 358 -8.45 -4.66 8.44
CA ASN A 358 -9.80 -4.18 8.71
C ASN A 358 -9.86 -3.06 9.76
N HIS A 359 -8.73 -2.70 10.38
CA HIS A 359 -8.68 -1.68 11.45
C HIS A 359 -7.85 -0.42 11.11
N ASP A 360 -7.16 -0.42 9.97
CA ASP A 360 -6.33 0.70 9.50
C ASP A 360 -7.09 1.71 8.63
N TRP A 361 -8.42 1.59 8.55
CA TRP A 361 -9.27 2.47 7.75
C TRP A 361 -10.03 3.49 8.62
N HIS A 362 -10.81 4.32 7.93
CA HIS A 362 -11.38 5.57 8.43
C HIS A 362 -12.94 5.55 8.42
N PRO A 363 -13.62 4.73 9.25
CA PRO A 363 -15.09 4.55 9.23
C PRO A 363 -15.91 5.82 9.40
N ARG A 364 -15.42 6.75 10.23
CA ARG A 364 -16.10 8.02 10.47
C ARG A 364 -15.90 9.03 9.34
N PHE A 365 -14.86 8.85 8.52
CA PHE A 365 -14.47 9.81 7.50
C PHE A 365 -14.98 9.43 6.11
N GLN A 366 -15.13 8.12 5.86
CA GLN A 366 -15.61 7.58 4.60
C GLN A 366 -16.69 6.52 4.86
N PRO A 367 -17.81 6.86 5.54
CA PRO A 367 -18.87 5.90 5.87
C PRO A 367 -19.53 5.29 4.62
N TRP A 368 -19.38 5.93 3.46
CA TRP A 368 -19.85 5.43 2.18
C TRP A 368 -18.92 4.40 1.52
N LEU A 369 -17.66 4.30 1.97
CA LEU A 369 -16.65 3.46 1.33
C LEU A 369 -16.88 1.97 1.55
N TYR A 370 -17.43 1.62 2.72
CA TYR A 370 -17.71 0.25 3.10
C TYR A 370 -19.11 0.14 3.71
N ASP A 371 -19.92 -0.77 3.16
CA ASP A 371 -21.18 -1.20 3.78
C ASP A 371 -20.95 -1.87 5.14
N SER A 372 -19.91 -2.70 5.23
CA SER A 372 -19.38 -3.24 6.49
C SER A 372 -17.98 -3.81 6.30
N LEU A 373 -17.25 -3.92 7.41
CA LEU A 373 -16.00 -4.66 7.51
C LEU A 373 -16.07 -5.64 8.68
N PRO A 374 -15.32 -6.76 8.64
CA PRO A 374 -15.26 -7.69 9.75
C PRO A 374 -14.75 -7.02 11.03
N GLU A 375 -15.44 -7.21 12.16
CA GLU A 375 -15.05 -6.68 13.49
C GLU A 375 -14.01 -7.55 14.23
N VAL A 376 -13.56 -8.62 13.58
CA VAL A 376 -12.58 -9.57 14.10
C VAL A 376 -11.16 -9.03 13.88
N PRO A 377 -10.22 -9.25 14.82
CA PRO A 377 -8.83 -8.80 14.67
C PRO A 377 -8.22 -9.19 13.33
N ASP A 378 -7.25 -8.38 12.90
CA ASP A 378 -6.52 -8.71 11.69
C ASP A 378 -5.70 -9.98 11.87
N ARG A 379 -5.45 -10.65 10.75
CA ARG A 379 -4.89 -12.00 10.73
C ARG A 379 -4.17 -12.29 9.44
N ILE A 380 -3.32 -13.30 9.48
CA ILE A 380 -2.70 -13.92 8.32
C ILE A 380 -3.45 -15.21 8.00
N ILE A 381 -3.90 -15.32 6.76
CA ILE A 381 -4.57 -16.48 6.20
C ILE A 381 -3.57 -17.23 5.32
N ILE A 382 -3.64 -18.56 5.33
CA ILE A 382 -2.91 -19.43 4.42
C ILE A 382 -3.90 -20.15 3.48
N MET A 383 -3.58 -20.18 2.19
CA MET A 383 -4.25 -21.01 1.19
C MET A 383 -3.26 -22.02 0.60
N ARG A 384 -3.69 -23.28 0.50
CA ARG A 384 -2.87 -24.35 -0.10
C ARG A 384 -3.66 -25.21 -1.06
N LEU A 385 -3.02 -25.56 -2.18
CA LEU A 385 -3.58 -26.49 -3.14
C LEU A 385 -3.78 -27.87 -2.53
N LEU A 386 -5.00 -28.39 -2.63
CA LEU A 386 -5.32 -29.75 -2.23
C LEU A 386 -4.99 -30.74 -3.35
N PRO A 387 -4.43 -31.91 -3.01
CA PRO A 387 -4.33 -33.02 -3.94
C PRO A 387 -5.70 -33.36 -4.55
N ARG A 388 -5.75 -33.65 -5.85
CA ARG A 388 -6.99 -34.07 -6.52
C ARG A 388 -7.62 -35.28 -5.80
N GLY A 389 -8.92 -35.20 -5.55
CA GLY A 389 -9.68 -36.25 -4.85
C GLY A 389 -9.60 -36.16 -3.31
N SER A 390 -8.99 -35.12 -2.75
CA SER A 390 -9.04 -34.84 -1.31
C SER A 390 -10.49 -34.72 -0.83
N LYS A 391 -10.80 -35.33 0.32
CA LYS A 391 -12.12 -35.17 0.95
C LYS A 391 -12.16 -33.84 1.68
N LEU A 392 -13.17 -33.04 1.38
CA LEU A 392 -13.42 -31.79 2.08
C LEU A 392 -14.08 -32.06 3.43
N ILE A 393 -13.76 -31.23 4.43
CA ILE A 393 -14.48 -31.23 5.72
C ILE A 393 -15.91 -30.74 5.48
N ASP A 394 -16.88 -31.57 5.85
CA ASP A 394 -18.30 -31.24 5.71
C ASP A 394 -18.67 -29.93 6.43
N LYS A 395 -19.60 -29.18 5.84
CA LYS A 395 -20.19 -27.92 6.36
C LYS A 395 -19.28 -26.68 6.36
N LEU A 396 -18.02 -26.78 5.94
CA LEU A 396 -17.22 -25.58 5.68
C LEU A 396 -17.69 -24.89 4.38
N PRO A 397 -17.65 -23.55 4.32
CA PRO A 397 -17.98 -22.82 3.10
C PRO A 397 -17.00 -23.17 1.98
N VAL A 398 -17.53 -23.28 0.76
CA VAL A 398 -16.76 -23.40 -0.47
C VAL A 398 -17.05 -22.18 -1.32
N TYR A 399 -16.06 -21.31 -1.45
CA TYR A 399 -16.13 -20.14 -2.30
C TYR A 399 -15.78 -20.53 -3.75
N GLU A 400 -16.30 -19.77 -4.71
CA GLU A 400 -16.00 -19.91 -6.13
C GLU A 400 -15.61 -18.53 -6.69
N ARG A 401 -15.22 -18.48 -7.96
CA ARG A 401 -14.96 -17.21 -8.66
C ARG A 401 -16.22 -16.35 -8.67
N GLU A 402 -16.06 -15.07 -8.35
CA GLU A 402 -17.16 -14.11 -8.45
C GLU A 402 -17.53 -13.85 -9.92
N THR A 403 -18.82 -13.72 -10.17
CA THR A 403 -19.34 -13.40 -11.51
C THR A 403 -19.40 -11.89 -11.77
N LYS A 404 -19.35 -11.08 -10.71
CA LYS A 404 -19.37 -9.62 -10.75
C LYS A 404 -18.52 -9.04 -9.63
N SER A 405 -17.88 -7.91 -9.91
CA SER A 405 -17.29 -7.08 -8.86
C SER A 405 -18.38 -6.46 -7.99
N ILE A 406 -18.02 -6.13 -6.74
CA ILE A 406 -18.84 -5.25 -5.92
C ILE A 406 -18.99 -3.89 -6.61
N GLU A 407 -20.15 -3.29 -6.42
CA GLU A 407 -20.37 -1.90 -6.80
C GLU A 407 -19.57 -1.02 -5.83
N LEU A 408 -18.66 -0.24 -6.42
CA LEU A 408 -17.91 0.79 -5.72
C LEU A 408 -18.46 2.12 -6.20
N LEU A 409 -18.64 3.06 -5.27
CA LEU A 409 -19.04 4.41 -5.65
C LEU A 409 -17.93 5.03 -6.50
N ASP A 410 -18.34 5.64 -7.60
CA ASP A 410 -17.48 6.52 -8.35
C ASP A 410 -17.20 7.74 -7.48
N GLU A 411 -15.92 7.95 -7.18
CA GLU A 411 -15.46 9.08 -6.38
C GLU A 411 -14.95 10.21 -7.27
N ASN A 412 -15.10 10.13 -8.60
CA ASN A 412 -14.82 11.24 -9.50
C ASN A 412 -15.94 12.30 -9.42
N TRP A 413 -15.96 13.03 -8.31
CA TRP A 413 -16.95 14.06 -8.05
C TRP A 413 -16.72 15.26 -8.98
N SER A 414 -17.59 15.39 -9.99
CA SER A 414 -17.63 16.57 -10.84
C SER A 414 -18.48 17.66 -10.19
N TYR A 415 -17.93 18.88 -10.13
CA TYR A 415 -18.66 20.06 -9.68
C TYR A 415 -19.20 20.82 -10.89
N ASP A 416 -20.52 21.01 -10.96
CA ASP A 416 -21.14 21.94 -11.91
C ASP A 416 -20.97 23.37 -11.37
N VAL A 417 -19.84 23.97 -11.70
CA VAL A 417 -19.47 25.33 -11.27
C VAL A 417 -19.17 26.23 -12.47
N PRO A 418 -19.33 27.56 -12.32
CA PRO A 418 -18.85 28.53 -13.29
C PRO A 418 -17.38 28.33 -13.68
N ASP A 419 -17.03 28.71 -14.91
CA ASP A 419 -15.67 28.55 -15.46
C ASP A 419 -14.58 29.15 -14.57
N ASP A 420 -14.87 30.27 -13.88
CA ASP A 420 -13.95 30.96 -12.96
C ASP A 420 -13.73 30.21 -11.62
N LEU A 421 -14.44 29.10 -11.38
CA LEU A 421 -14.23 28.22 -10.23
C LEU A 421 -13.77 26.81 -10.64
N ALA A 422 -13.69 26.52 -11.95
CA ALA A 422 -13.41 25.17 -12.44
C ALA A 422 -12.02 24.67 -12.00
N GLU A 423 -11.01 25.54 -12.02
CA GLU A 423 -9.66 25.18 -11.59
C GLU A 423 -9.59 24.95 -10.07
N GLY A 424 -10.22 25.84 -9.27
CA GLY A 424 -10.34 25.64 -7.83
C GLY A 424 -11.08 24.35 -7.45
N ALA A 425 -12.10 23.95 -8.22
CA ALA A 425 -12.80 22.68 -8.05
C ALA A 425 -11.89 21.47 -8.35
N ARG A 426 -11.11 21.54 -9.44
CA ARG A 426 -10.13 20.50 -9.80
C ARG A 426 -9.08 20.31 -8.70
N LEU A 427 -8.51 21.41 -8.22
CA LEU A 427 -7.51 21.41 -7.16
C LEU A 427 -8.10 20.94 -5.81
N TYR A 428 -9.35 21.31 -5.49
CA TYR A 428 -10.05 20.79 -4.31
C TYR A 428 -10.19 19.26 -4.34
N THR A 429 -10.62 18.72 -5.49
CA THR A 429 -10.74 17.27 -5.70
C THR A 429 -9.40 16.56 -5.48
N GLN A 430 -8.30 17.19 -5.91
CA GLN A 430 -6.95 16.65 -5.78
C GLN A 430 -6.41 16.67 -4.33
N TYR A 431 -6.61 17.78 -3.60
CA TYR A 431 -5.92 18.01 -2.33
C TYR A 431 -6.81 17.93 -1.09
N CYS A 432 -8.10 18.19 -1.21
CA CYS A 432 -8.98 18.42 -0.06
C CYS A 432 -10.13 17.41 0.05
N LEU A 433 -10.61 16.86 -1.08
CA LEU A 433 -11.81 16.03 -1.13
C LEU A 433 -11.71 14.76 -0.28
N THR A 434 -10.56 14.09 -0.27
CA THR A 434 -10.32 12.87 0.54
C THR A 434 -10.64 13.09 2.02
N CYS A 435 -10.39 14.30 2.53
CA CYS A 435 -10.61 14.66 3.92
C CYS A 435 -11.97 15.32 4.14
N HIS A 436 -12.31 16.35 3.37
CA HIS A 436 -13.49 17.16 3.63
C HIS A 436 -14.76 16.65 2.94
N GLY A 437 -14.63 15.67 2.05
CA GLY A 437 -15.72 15.04 1.32
C GLY A 437 -16.32 15.94 0.24
N PRO A 438 -17.13 15.37 -0.67
CA PRO A 438 -17.61 16.07 -1.85
C PRO A 438 -18.52 17.27 -1.56
N GLU A 439 -19.15 17.31 -0.37
CA GLU A 439 -20.02 18.40 0.05
C GLU A 439 -19.36 19.33 1.07
N GLY A 440 -18.05 19.20 1.30
CA GLY A 440 -17.31 20.01 2.28
C GLY A 440 -17.81 19.85 3.72
N LYS A 441 -18.52 18.76 4.04
CA LYS A 441 -19.07 18.50 5.38
C LYS A 441 -18.04 18.01 6.39
N GLY A 442 -16.90 17.52 5.93
CA GLY A 442 -15.92 16.86 6.78
C GLY A 442 -16.51 15.66 7.51
N ALA A 443 -15.97 15.37 8.68
CA ALA A 443 -16.38 14.26 9.53
C ALA A 443 -16.51 14.77 10.98
N ASP A 444 -17.71 14.67 11.54
CA ASP A 444 -18.02 15.25 12.85
C ASP A 444 -17.05 14.80 13.96
N GLY A 445 -16.54 15.77 14.73
CA GLY A 445 -15.52 15.58 15.77
C GLY A 445 -14.13 15.14 15.29
N LEU A 446 -13.87 15.10 13.98
CA LEU A 446 -12.61 14.64 13.40
C LEU A 446 -12.06 15.57 12.34
N ILE A 447 -12.76 15.76 11.21
CA ILE A 447 -12.40 16.72 10.15
C ILE A 447 -13.41 17.85 10.15
N PRO A 448 -12.99 19.11 10.32
CA PRO A 448 -13.92 20.22 10.41
C PRO A 448 -14.70 20.42 9.10
N PRO A 449 -15.98 20.86 9.18
CA PRO A 449 -16.75 21.22 8.01
C PRO A 449 -16.18 22.50 7.36
N LEU A 450 -16.10 22.47 6.04
CA LEU A 450 -15.89 23.65 5.20
C LEU A 450 -17.22 24.32 4.82
N ALA A 451 -18.30 23.55 4.81
CA ALA A 451 -19.64 24.00 4.45
C ALA A 451 -20.26 24.85 5.57
N GLY A 452 -20.57 26.12 5.28
CA GLY A 452 -21.39 26.98 6.13
C GLY A 452 -20.75 27.42 7.45
N THR A 453 -19.42 27.30 7.60
CA THR A 453 -18.74 27.62 8.87
C THR A 453 -18.13 29.02 8.89
N SER A 454 -18.01 29.60 10.09
CA SER A 454 -17.31 30.87 10.29
C SER A 454 -15.80 30.76 10.00
N TRP A 455 -15.24 29.55 10.04
CA TRP A 455 -13.86 29.24 9.66
C TRP A 455 -13.60 29.51 8.19
N VAL A 456 -14.54 29.14 7.31
CA VAL A 456 -14.45 29.39 5.87
C VAL A 456 -15.00 30.76 5.48
N THR A 457 -16.12 31.20 6.05
CA THR A 457 -16.81 32.42 5.59
C THR A 457 -16.26 33.72 6.20
N GLY A 458 -15.55 33.62 7.31
CA GLY A 458 -14.94 34.74 8.03
C GLY A 458 -13.56 35.15 7.51
N ASP A 459 -12.59 35.20 8.42
CA ASP A 459 -11.22 35.66 8.17
C ASP A 459 -10.50 34.82 7.10
N LYS A 460 -10.16 35.48 5.98
CA LYS A 460 -9.38 34.89 4.88
C LYS A 460 -7.98 34.50 5.31
N GLY A 461 -7.32 35.34 6.11
CA GLY A 461 -5.94 35.10 6.54
C GLY A 461 -5.80 33.81 7.34
N ARG A 462 -6.76 33.54 8.25
CA ARG A 462 -6.83 32.25 8.95
C ARG A 462 -6.95 31.08 7.98
N LEU A 463 -7.88 31.14 7.04
CA LEU A 463 -8.09 30.04 6.09
C LEU A 463 -6.84 29.79 5.23
N ILE A 464 -6.20 30.87 4.76
CA ILE A 464 -4.95 30.81 4.02
C ILE A 464 -3.84 30.15 4.85
N ARG A 465 -3.61 30.60 6.09
CA ARG A 465 -2.57 30.03 6.96
C ARG A 465 -2.81 28.55 7.24
N VAL A 466 -4.06 28.17 7.49
CA VAL A 466 -4.44 26.76 7.70
C VAL A 466 -4.12 25.90 6.48
N THR A 467 -4.45 26.36 5.27
CA THR A 467 -4.11 25.63 4.05
C THR A 467 -2.60 25.56 3.82
N LEU A 468 -1.88 26.66 4.04
CA LEU A 468 -0.44 26.71 3.82
C LEU A 468 0.34 25.87 4.81
N PHE A 469 -0.02 25.91 6.09
CA PHE A 469 0.82 25.42 7.18
C PHE A 469 0.23 24.22 7.93
N GLY A 470 -0.99 23.80 7.59
CA GLY A 470 -1.66 22.70 8.26
C GLY A 470 -2.20 23.08 9.65
N ILE A 471 -2.72 22.07 10.35
CA ILE A 471 -3.17 22.16 11.74
C ILE A 471 -2.97 20.79 12.39
N SER A 472 -2.29 20.74 13.53
CA SER A 472 -2.15 19.55 14.38
C SER A 472 -2.73 19.73 15.78
N ASP A 473 -2.97 20.98 16.21
CA ASP A 473 -3.60 21.28 17.49
C ASP A 473 -5.13 21.06 17.48
N GLU A 474 -5.71 20.89 18.66
CA GLU A 474 -7.17 20.85 18.82
C GLU A 474 -7.77 22.22 18.43
N ILE A 475 -8.73 22.20 17.51
CA ILE A 475 -9.51 23.37 17.12
C ILE A 475 -10.98 23.18 17.47
N GLU A 476 -11.71 24.29 17.59
CA GLU A 476 -13.15 24.28 17.77
C GLU A 476 -13.84 24.97 16.58
N VAL A 477 -14.75 24.26 15.93
CA VAL A 477 -15.58 24.77 14.82
C VAL A 477 -17.04 24.61 15.20
N GLU A 478 -17.76 25.72 15.30
CA GLU A 478 -19.18 25.76 15.65
C GLU A 478 -19.55 24.95 16.91
N GLY A 479 -18.69 24.96 17.93
CA GLY A 479 -18.91 24.27 19.22
C GLY A 479 -18.47 22.80 19.26
N VAL A 480 -17.92 22.27 18.16
CA VAL A 480 -17.38 20.91 18.08
C VAL A 480 -15.86 20.97 18.04
N LYS A 481 -15.20 20.11 18.82
CA LYS A 481 -13.74 19.99 18.87
C LYS A 481 -13.23 19.01 17.83
N TYR A 482 -12.12 19.36 17.18
CA TYR A 482 -11.46 18.59 16.13
C TYR A 482 -9.96 18.53 16.44
N GLN A 483 -9.34 17.35 16.32
CA GLN A 483 -7.92 17.12 16.65
C GLN A 483 -7.23 16.23 15.60
N GLN A 484 -7.77 16.18 14.38
CA GLN A 484 -7.14 15.46 13.28
C GLN A 484 -6.11 16.37 12.60
N GLU A 485 -4.91 15.82 12.36
CA GLU A 485 -3.87 16.51 11.60
C GLU A 485 -4.37 16.84 10.19
N MET A 486 -4.29 18.11 9.82
CA MET A 486 -4.47 18.63 8.48
C MET A 486 -3.08 18.90 7.88
N PRO A 487 -2.73 18.28 6.74
CA PRO A 487 -1.43 18.48 6.11
C PRO A 487 -1.27 19.93 5.61
N ALA A 488 -0.01 20.39 5.60
CA ALA A 488 0.39 21.67 5.05
C ALA A 488 0.50 21.60 3.51
N PHE A 489 -0.08 22.58 2.81
CA PHE A 489 0.02 22.70 1.34
C PHE A 489 0.95 23.84 0.93
N GLU A 490 2.03 24.08 1.70
CA GLU A 490 3.01 25.14 1.42
C GLU A 490 3.67 25.03 0.03
N HIS A 491 3.62 23.85 -0.58
CA HIS A 491 4.17 23.56 -1.89
C HIS A 491 3.36 24.13 -3.07
N LEU A 492 2.06 24.39 -2.88
CA LEU A 492 1.21 24.95 -3.93
C LEU A 492 1.59 26.40 -4.24
N GLY A 493 1.44 26.85 -5.48
CA GLY A 493 1.59 28.26 -5.84
C GLY A 493 0.55 29.16 -5.18
N ASP A 494 0.83 30.46 -5.10
CA ASP A 494 -0.10 31.44 -4.52
C ASP A 494 -1.44 31.49 -5.28
N GLU A 495 -1.39 31.31 -6.61
CA GLU A 495 -2.57 31.23 -7.47
C GLU A 495 -3.38 29.97 -7.17
N GLU A 496 -2.74 28.81 -7.06
CA GLU A 496 -3.43 27.53 -6.79
C GLU A 496 -4.13 27.55 -5.42
N VAL A 497 -3.47 28.09 -4.40
CA VAL A 497 -4.10 28.27 -3.07
C VAL A 497 -5.27 29.24 -3.17
N ALA A 498 -5.14 30.34 -3.91
CA ALA A 498 -6.22 31.30 -4.11
C ALA A 498 -7.42 30.67 -4.83
N GLU A 499 -7.19 29.84 -5.86
CA GLU A 499 -8.21 29.11 -6.61
C GLU A 499 -8.95 28.10 -5.71
N ILE A 500 -8.22 27.24 -4.98
CA ILE A 500 -8.81 26.27 -4.02
C ILE A 500 -9.71 27.00 -3.02
N LEU A 501 -9.19 28.06 -2.40
CA LEU A 501 -9.90 28.76 -1.33
C LEU A 501 -11.07 29.58 -1.87
N THR A 502 -10.97 30.11 -3.09
CA THR A 502 -12.08 30.80 -3.77
C THR A 502 -13.21 29.84 -4.08
N PHE A 503 -12.90 28.63 -4.57
CA PHE A 503 -13.88 27.57 -4.75
C PHE A 503 -14.54 27.16 -3.44
N ILE A 504 -13.78 26.85 -2.38
CA ILE A 504 -14.32 26.45 -1.07
C ILE A 504 -15.25 27.54 -0.50
N ARG A 505 -14.87 28.81 -0.65
CA ARG A 505 -15.64 29.98 -0.16
C ARG A 505 -16.90 30.30 -0.98
N ASN A 506 -17.04 29.74 -2.18
CA ASN A 506 -18.21 29.94 -3.05
C ASN A 506 -18.98 28.64 -3.36
N SER A 507 -18.61 27.55 -2.68
CA SER A 507 -19.23 26.23 -2.83
C SER A 507 -19.83 25.74 -1.51
N PHE A 508 -20.52 24.60 -1.53
CA PHE A 508 -21.09 23.97 -0.33
C PHE A 508 -22.10 24.85 0.45
N GLY A 509 -22.75 25.77 -0.26
CA GLY A 509 -23.65 26.77 0.33
C GLY A 509 -22.96 28.04 0.84
N ASN A 510 -21.62 28.11 0.79
CA ASN A 510 -20.87 29.33 1.05
C ASN A 510 -21.03 30.33 -0.11
N LYS A 511 -21.12 31.62 0.22
CA LYS A 511 -21.18 32.73 -0.75
C LYS A 511 -20.45 33.93 -0.17
N THR A 512 -19.13 33.98 -0.32
CA THR A 512 -18.31 35.05 0.22
C THR A 512 -17.19 35.47 -0.74
N SER A 513 -16.48 36.54 -0.40
CA SER A 513 -15.42 37.11 -1.24
C SER A 513 -14.33 36.08 -1.58
N ALA A 514 -13.86 36.12 -2.83
CA ALA A 514 -12.73 35.35 -3.31
C ALA A 514 -11.44 35.63 -2.52
N VAL A 515 -10.53 34.67 -2.56
CA VAL A 515 -9.13 34.83 -2.14
C VAL A 515 -8.33 35.19 -3.38
N ILE A 516 -7.39 36.13 -3.27
CA ILE A 516 -6.48 36.47 -4.37
C ILE A 516 -5.05 36.07 -4.01
N ALA A 517 -4.22 35.74 -5.01
CA ALA A 517 -2.84 35.32 -4.81
C ALA A 517 -2.00 36.32 -3.97
N GLY A 518 -2.28 37.62 -4.11
CA GLY A 518 -1.62 38.65 -3.28
C GLY A 518 -1.88 38.50 -1.77
N GLU A 519 -3.06 38.02 -1.36
CA GLU A 519 -3.36 37.74 0.04
C GLU A 519 -2.60 36.51 0.54
N VAL A 520 -2.47 35.49 -0.32
CA VAL A 520 -1.68 34.28 -0.03
C VAL A 520 -0.21 34.63 0.16
N LEU A 521 0.33 35.45 -0.74
CA LEU A 521 1.71 35.92 -0.67
C LEU A 521 2.01 36.67 0.63
N GLU A 522 1.10 37.51 1.12
CA GLU A 522 1.30 38.23 2.37
C GLU A 522 1.29 37.30 3.59
N GLU A 523 0.41 36.29 3.62
CA GLU A 523 0.40 35.28 4.69
C GLU A 523 1.62 34.35 4.65
N ARG A 524 2.17 34.06 3.46
CA ARG A 524 3.46 33.35 3.35
C ARG A 524 4.61 34.14 3.96
N LYS A 525 4.64 35.45 3.73
CA LYS A 525 5.70 36.32 4.28
C LYS A 525 5.60 36.47 5.79
N SER A 526 4.39 36.44 6.36
CA SER A 526 4.17 36.65 7.79
C SER A 526 4.61 35.47 8.67
N ALA A 527 4.86 34.31 8.07
CA ALA A 527 5.29 33.07 8.76
C ALA A 527 6.82 32.80 8.73
N ASN A 528 7.58 33.63 8.00
CA ASN A 528 9.04 33.65 7.98
C ASN A 528 9.58 34.81 8.82
#